data_AF-A0A7X0J8A8-F1
#
_entry.id   AF-A0A7X0J8A8-F1
#
_cell.length_a   1.000
_cell.length_b   1.000
_cell.length_c   1.000
_cell.angle_alpha   90.00
_cell.angle_beta   90.00
_cell.angle_gamma   90.00
#
_symmetry.space_group_name_H-M   'P 1'
#
loop_
_entity.id
_entity.type
_entity.pdbx_description
1 polymer ?
#
loop_
_entity_poly.entity_id
_entity_poly.type
_entity_poly.pdbx_seq_one_letter_code
_entity_poly.pdbx_strand_id
1 'polypeptide(L)'
;MVKIKVQASTLIEVLIAMVIIMIVFTLGIRIFNNVLYSSPASKKIQVQQQLDVFSKAVQQKGYLEQPEMVVDSVHYKFTVDSNSASGLKHIEIIASQHDQQLGHTDVLYKSKSHEE
;
A
#
# COMPACT_ATOMS: atom_id res chain seq x y z
N MET A 1 56.40 29.14 -22.28
CA MET A 1 55.48 28.00 -22.52
C MET A 1 55.60 27.05 -21.34
N VAL A 2 54.66 27.12 -20.39
CA VAL A 2 54.72 26.35 -19.13
C VAL A 2 54.26 24.92 -19.42
N LYS A 3 55.16 23.94 -19.33
CA LYS A 3 54.82 22.52 -19.43
C LYS A 3 54.41 22.02 -18.04
N ILE A 4 53.12 22.00 -17.76
CA ILE A 4 52.56 21.36 -16.56
C ILE A 4 52.73 19.85 -16.75
N LYS A 5 53.74 19.26 -16.10
CA LYS A 5 53.98 17.82 -16.13
C LYS A 5 53.15 17.18 -15.02
N VAL A 6 51.91 16.82 -15.35
CA VAL A 6 51.05 16.06 -14.43
C VAL A 6 51.71 14.71 -14.21
N GLN A 7 52.05 14.37 -12.97
CA GLN A 7 52.60 13.05 -12.65
C GLN A 7 51.51 12.01 -12.92
N ALA A 8 51.80 10.98 -13.71
CA ALA A 8 50.82 9.94 -14.07
C ALA A 8 50.12 9.31 -12.85
N SER A 9 50.75 9.36 -11.68
CA SER A 9 50.20 8.94 -10.39
C SER A 9 48.90 9.68 -10.02
N THR A 10 48.80 10.99 -10.25
CA THR A 10 47.60 11.76 -9.86
C THR A 10 46.42 11.50 -10.80
N LEU A 11 46.68 11.17 -12.07
CA LEU A 11 45.62 10.83 -13.03
C LEU A 11 45.00 9.46 -12.70
N ILE A 12 45.84 8.47 -12.38
CA ILE A 12 45.40 7.13 -11.97
C ILE A 12 44.61 7.21 -10.66
N GLU A 13 45.05 8.02 -9.70
CA GLU A 13 44.35 8.21 -8.43
C GLU A 13 42.93 8.78 -8.63
N VAL A 14 42.78 9.80 -9.49
CA VAL A 14 41.47 10.38 -9.82
C VAL A 14 40.56 9.38 -10.53
N LEU A 15 41.12 8.54 -11.43
CA LEU A 15 40.36 7.47 -12.08
C LEU A 15 39.87 6.42 -11.09
N ILE A 16 40.73 5.99 -10.16
CA ILE A 16 40.35 5.05 -9.10
C ILE A 16 39.24 5.66 -8.24
N ALA A 17 39.38 6.93 -7.84
CA ALA A 17 38.35 7.63 -7.07
C ALA A 17 37.00 7.70 -7.82
N MET A 18 37.01 7.99 -9.13
CA MET A 18 35.81 8.02 -9.96
C MET A 18 35.10 6.65 -9.99
N VAL A 19 35.86 5.56 -10.11
CA VAL A 19 35.32 4.20 -10.11
C VAL A 19 34.70 3.85 -8.76
N ILE A 20 35.39 4.16 -7.66
CA ILE A 20 34.90 3.90 -6.30
C ILE A 20 33.58 4.64 -6.07
N ILE A 21 33.53 5.93 -6.41
CA ILE A 21 32.32 6.75 -6.28
C ILE A 21 31.17 6.16 -7.11
N MET A 22 31.42 5.74 -8.36
CA MET A 22 30.40 5.14 -9.22
C MET A 22 29.78 3.88 -8.60
N ILE A 23 30.60 3.01 -8.01
CA ILE A 23 30.14 1.78 -7.35
C ILE A 23 29.26 2.11 -6.15
N VAL A 24 29.71 3.02 -5.28
CA VAL A 24 28.96 3.43 -4.08
C VAL A 24 27.63 4.06 -4.45
N PHE A 25 27.60 4.95 -5.45
CA PHE A 25 26.36 5.55 -5.94
C PHE A 25 25.40 4.52 -6.52
N THR A 26 25.89 3.55 -7.29
CA THR A 26 25.06 2.48 -7.86
C THR A 26 24.43 1.62 -6.76
N LEU A 27 25.19 1.28 -5.71
CA LEU A 27 24.67 0.55 -4.56
C LEU A 27 23.63 1.37 -3.79
N GLY A 28 23.90 2.66 -3.57
CA GLY A 28 22.96 3.58 -2.92
C GLY A 28 21.63 3.68 -3.68
N ILE A 29 21.67 3.85 -5.00
CA ILE A 29 20.47 3.90 -5.86
C ILE A 29 19.71 2.57 -5.81
N ARG A 30 20.38 1.42 -5.80
CA ARG A 30 19.71 0.11 -5.67
C ARG A 30 18.96 -0.01 -4.35
N ILE A 31 19.59 0.41 -3.24
CA ILE A 31 18.95 0.41 -1.92
C ILE A 31 17.77 1.39 -1.91
N PHE A 32 17.97 2.60 -2.40
CA PHE A 32 16.92 3.63 -2.51
C PHE A 32 15.72 3.13 -3.32
N ASN A 33 15.97 2.50 -4.47
CA ASN A 33 14.93 1.91 -5.30
C ASN A 33 14.22 0.76 -4.58
N ASN A 34 14.92 -0.12 -3.88
CA ASN A 34 14.27 -1.17 -3.09
C ASN A 34 13.34 -0.59 -2.01
N VAL A 35 13.72 0.52 -1.38
CA VAL A 35 12.86 1.23 -0.43
C VAL A 35 11.68 1.89 -1.15
N LEU A 36 11.90 2.56 -2.28
CA LEU A 36 10.85 3.28 -3.01
C LEU A 36 9.82 2.31 -3.64
N TYR A 37 10.29 1.21 -4.23
CA TYR A 37 9.47 0.18 -4.85
C TYR A 37 8.86 -0.81 -3.84
N SER A 38 9.15 -0.66 -2.54
CA SER A 38 8.31 -1.23 -1.47
C SER A 38 6.91 -0.55 -1.35
N SER A 39 6.53 0.21 -2.39
CA SER A 39 5.23 0.81 -2.75
C SER A 39 3.95 -0.04 -2.63
N PRO A 40 3.91 -1.37 -2.39
CA PRO A 40 2.72 -1.99 -1.78
C PRO A 40 2.17 -1.23 -0.57
N ALA A 41 3.01 -0.48 0.16
CA ALA A 41 2.55 0.41 1.23
C ALA A 41 1.53 1.45 0.76
N SER A 42 1.75 2.15 -0.37
CA SER A 42 0.84 3.22 -0.83
C SER A 42 -0.52 2.67 -1.24
N LYS A 43 -0.55 1.57 -2.01
CA LYS A 43 -1.81 0.88 -2.36
C LYS A 43 -2.51 0.31 -1.12
N LYS A 44 -1.76 -0.29 -0.19
CA LYS A 44 -2.31 -0.81 1.06
C LYS A 44 -2.90 0.29 1.93
N ILE A 45 -2.24 1.45 2.01
CA ILE A 45 -2.76 2.64 2.73
C ILE A 45 -4.06 3.13 2.08
N GLN A 46 -4.10 3.24 0.75
CA GLN A 46 -5.31 3.64 0.03
C GLN A 46 -6.46 2.66 0.26
N VAL A 47 -6.19 1.36 0.16
CA VAL A 47 -7.19 0.31 0.43
C VAL A 47 -7.65 0.38 1.88
N GLN A 48 -6.76 0.58 2.84
CA GLN A 48 -7.13 0.71 4.25
C GLN A 48 -8.04 1.92 4.50
N GLN A 49 -7.73 3.07 3.89
CA GLN A 49 -8.57 4.26 3.98
C GLN A 49 -9.97 4.00 3.39
N GLN A 50 -10.03 3.29 2.26
CA GLN A 50 -11.30 2.92 1.64
C GLN A 50 -12.11 1.96 2.53
N LEU A 51 -11.46 0.98 3.16
CA LEU A 51 -12.08 0.08 4.13
C LEU A 51 -12.64 0.87 5.33
N ASP A 52 -11.90 1.82 5.89
CA ASP A 52 -12.38 2.68 6.99
C ASP A 52 -13.62 3.49 6.60
N VAL A 53 -13.69 3.99 5.35
CA VAL A 53 -14.86 4.70 4.83
C VAL A 53 -16.06 3.76 4.75
N PHE A 54 -15.88 2.54 4.24
CA PHE A 54 -16.96 1.55 4.18
C PHE A 54 -17.44 1.13 5.58
N SER A 55 -16.51 0.89 6.50
CA SER A 55 -16.81 0.57 7.90
C SER A 55 -17.69 1.64 8.55
N LYS A 56 -17.33 2.91 8.37
CA LYS A 56 -18.10 4.05 8.90
C LYS A 56 -19.46 4.17 8.21
N ALA A 57 -19.53 3.97 6.90
CA ALA A 57 -20.79 4.03 6.15
C ALA A 57 -21.77 2.95 6.63
N VAL A 58 -21.31 1.72 6.86
CA VAL A 58 -22.14 0.62 7.37
C VAL A 58 -22.60 0.88 8.80
N GLN A 59 -21.73 1.42 9.67
CA GLN A 59 -22.12 1.82 11.03
C GLN A 59 -23.19 2.90 11.06
N GLN A 60 -23.14 3.86 10.12
CA GLN A 60 -24.10 4.97 10.04
C GLN A 60 -25.44 4.54 9.44
N LYS A 61 -25.40 3.88 8.27
CA LYS A 61 -26.59 3.42 7.53
C LYS A 61 -27.27 2.24 8.21
N GLY A 62 -26.49 1.33 8.81
CA GLY A 62 -27.00 0.15 9.49
C GLY A 62 -27.46 -0.98 8.55
N TYR A 63 -27.07 -0.92 7.27
CA TYR A 63 -27.33 -1.95 6.25
C TYR A 63 -26.24 -1.91 5.16
N LEU A 64 -26.18 -2.97 4.36
CA LEU A 64 -25.33 -3.08 3.17
C LEU A 64 -26.14 -2.86 1.91
N GLU A 65 -25.64 -2.02 1.00
CA GLU A 65 -26.29 -1.81 -0.30
C GLU A 65 -25.99 -2.97 -1.26
N GLN A 66 -24.76 -3.51 -1.24
CA GLN A 66 -24.31 -4.57 -2.17
C GLN A 66 -23.30 -5.50 -1.48
N PRO A 67 -23.33 -6.82 -1.76
CA PRO A 67 -22.42 -7.80 -1.17
C PRO A 67 -21.00 -7.75 -1.78
N GLU A 68 -20.85 -7.17 -2.97
CA GLU A 68 -19.57 -7.05 -3.66
C GLU A 68 -19.49 -5.70 -4.39
N MET A 69 -18.30 -5.11 -4.43
CA MET A 69 -18.04 -3.84 -5.12
C MET A 69 -16.63 -3.84 -5.72
N VAL A 70 -16.46 -3.21 -6.89
CA VAL A 70 -15.14 -3.01 -7.51
C VAL A 70 -14.84 -1.52 -7.58
N VAL A 71 -13.71 -1.11 -7.00
CA VAL A 71 -13.21 0.27 -7.07
C VAL A 71 -11.74 0.21 -7.47
N ASP A 72 -11.35 0.94 -8.52
CA ASP A 72 -9.96 1.05 -9.00
C ASP A 72 -9.22 -0.30 -9.14
N SER A 73 -9.91 -1.30 -9.69
CA SER A 73 -9.42 -2.69 -9.87
C SER A 73 -9.15 -3.46 -8.57
N VAL A 74 -9.73 -3.03 -7.45
CA VAL A 74 -9.77 -3.73 -6.17
C VAL A 74 -11.19 -4.25 -5.95
N HIS A 75 -11.30 -5.56 -5.70
CA HIS A 75 -12.54 -6.25 -5.39
C HIS A 75 -12.77 -6.25 -3.88
N TYR A 76 -13.88 -5.67 -3.46
CA TYR A 76 -14.32 -5.62 -2.07
C TYR A 76 -15.49 -6.59 -1.89
N LYS A 77 -15.33 -7.54 -0.96
CA LYS A 77 -16.36 -8.52 -0.61
C LYS A 77 -16.85 -8.25 0.80
N PHE A 78 -18.17 -8.16 0.97
CA PHE A 78 -18.86 -7.90 2.22
C PHE A 78 -19.56 -9.17 2.70
N THR A 79 -19.08 -9.76 3.78
CA THR A 79 -19.65 -10.98 4.38
C THR A 79 -20.35 -10.62 5.69
N VAL A 80 -21.64 -10.89 5.80
CA VAL A 80 -22.39 -10.70 7.06
C VAL A 80 -22.37 -12.00 7.84
N ASP A 81 -21.86 -11.97 9.07
CA ASP A 81 -22.01 -13.10 9.99
C ASP A 81 -23.33 -12.96 10.76
N SER A 82 -24.24 -13.89 10.51
CA SER A 82 -25.56 -13.96 11.14
C SER A 82 -25.50 -14.41 12.61
N ASN A 83 -24.34 -14.82 13.12
CA ASN A 83 -24.17 -15.34 14.48
C ASN A 83 -23.99 -14.20 15.49
N SER A 84 -24.99 -13.33 15.60
CA SER A 84 -24.89 -12.12 16.41
C SER A 84 -25.78 -12.19 17.64
N ALA A 85 -25.16 -12.40 18.81
CA ALA A 85 -25.82 -12.19 20.09
C ALA A 85 -26.01 -10.68 20.34
N SER A 86 -27.16 -10.26 20.88
CA SER A 86 -27.43 -8.89 21.37
C SER A 86 -27.81 -7.81 20.33
N GLY A 87 -28.40 -8.16 19.18
CA GLY A 87 -29.01 -7.18 18.26
C GLY A 87 -28.02 -6.30 17.48
N LEU A 88 -26.74 -6.61 17.57
CA LEU A 88 -25.70 -6.15 16.66
C LEU A 88 -25.61 -7.13 15.48
N LYS A 89 -25.00 -6.72 14.37
CA LYS A 89 -24.63 -7.58 13.25
C LYS A 89 -23.14 -7.41 13.00
N HIS A 90 -22.47 -8.50 12.66
CA HIS A 90 -21.07 -8.48 12.28
C HIS A 90 -20.93 -8.48 10.76
N ILE A 91 -20.00 -7.66 10.25
CA ILE A 91 -19.61 -7.64 8.86
C ILE A 91 -18.10 -7.69 8.73
N GLU A 92 -17.65 -8.57 7.85
CA GLU A 92 -16.29 -8.70 7.38
C GLU A 92 -16.19 -8.08 5.97
N ILE A 93 -15.20 -7.23 5.75
CA ILE A 93 -14.92 -6.58 4.46
C ILE A 93 -13.52 -6.93 4.02
N ILE A 94 -13.40 -7.72 2.94
CA ILE A 94 -12.12 -8.17 2.38
C ILE A 94 -11.84 -7.44 1.08
N ALA A 95 -10.66 -6.83 0.96
CA ALA A 95 -10.18 -6.19 -0.26
C ALA A 95 -9.13 -7.07 -0.96
N SER A 96 -9.35 -7.37 -2.24
CA SER A 96 -8.49 -8.25 -3.05
C SER A 96 -8.21 -7.67 -4.44
N GLN A 97 -7.01 -7.91 -4.96
CA GLN A 97 -6.61 -7.53 -6.32
C GLN A 97 -5.76 -8.66 -6.91
N HIS A 98 -6.16 -9.20 -8.07
CA HIS A 98 -5.49 -10.36 -8.70
C HIS A 98 -5.23 -11.53 -7.72
N ASP A 99 -6.25 -11.94 -6.98
CA ASP A 99 -6.19 -12.99 -5.93
C ASP A 99 -5.25 -12.71 -4.75
N GLN A 100 -4.62 -11.54 -4.68
CA GLN A 100 -3.85 -11.10 -3.53
C GLN A 100 -4.73 -10.24 -2.60
N GLN A 101 -4.87 -10.66 -1.34
CA GLN A 101 -5.53 -9.87 -0.32
C GLN A 101 -4.69 -8.63 0.02
N LEU A 102 -5.29 -7.45 -0.18
CA LEU A 102 -4.66 -6.16 0.09
C LEU A 102 -5.00 -5.63 1.49
N GLY A 103 -6.17 -5.99 2.01
CA GLY A 103 -6.66 -5.53 3.32
C GLY A 103 -7.91 -6.27 3.79
N HIS A 104 -8.22 -6.08 5.06
CA HIS A 104 -9.35 -6.70 5.76
C HIS A 104 -9.81 -5.78 6.90
N THR A 105 -11.11 -5.72 7.16
CA THR A 105 -11.67 -5.06 8.34
C THR A 105 -12.94 -5.76 8.80
N ASP A 106 -13.10 -5.81 10.11
CA ASP A 106 -14.26 -6.37 10.81
C ASP A 106 -15.00 -5.27 11.54
N VAL A 107 -16.31 -5.24 11.41
CA VAL A 107 -17.15 -4.17 11.98
C VAL A 107 -18.41 -4.76 12.60
N LEU A 108 -18.76 -4.24 13.76
CA LEU A 108 -20.06 -4.43 14.38
C LEU A 108 -20.94 -3.22 14.10
N TYR A 109 -22.18 -3.44 13.66
CA TYR A 109 -23.16 -2.39 13.44
C TYR A 109 -24.53 -2.78 14.01
N LYS A 110 -25.32 -1.79 14.41
CA LYS A 110 -26.72 -2.01 14.80
C LYS A 110 -27.58 -1.99 13.54
N SER A 111 -28.29 -3.07 13.26
CA SER A 111 -29.20 -3.14 12.11
C SER A 111 -30.27 -2.07 12.26
N LYS A 112 -30.38 -1.17 11.28
CA LYS A 112 -31.54 -0.27 11.14
C LYS A 112 -32.42 -0.83 10.03
N SER A 113 -33.73 -0.88 10.26
CA SER A 113 -34.70 -1.27 9.23
C SER A 113 -34.57 -0.31 8.06
N HIS A 114 -34.24 -0.82 6.87
CA HIS A 114 -34.41 -0.06 5.64
C HIS A 114 -35.91 -0.07 5.34
N GLU A 115 -36.62 1.01 5.65
CA GLU A 115 -37.94 1.25 5.05
C GLU A 115 -37.70 1.66 3.58
N GLU A 116 -38.49 1.06 2.70
CA GLU A 116 -38.41 1.10 1.23
C GLU A 116 -38.45 2.52 0.64
#